data_AF-T1BKU9-F1
#
_entry.id   AF-T1BKU9-F1
#
_cell.length_a   1.000
_cell.length_b   1.000
_cell.length_c   1.000
_cell.angle_alpha   90.00
_cell.angle_beta   90.00
_cell.angle_gamma   90.00
#
_symmetry.space_group_name_H-M   'P 1'
#
loop_
_entity.id
_entity.type
_entity.pdbx_description
1 polymer ?
#
loop_
_entity_poly.entity_id
_entity_poly.type
_entity_poly.pdbx_seq_one_letter_code
_entity_poly.pdbx_strand_id
1 'polypeptide(L)'
;MTYIAKPRLHHPTLTCNALGYTRRDYEGKVSTLCAGCGHDSISAAIIQACWELDIEPHRVAKLSGIGCSSKTPDYFLGPSRTASTPCTDACPRC
;
A
#
# COMPACT_ATOMS: atom_id res chain seq x y z
N MET A 1 17.01 7.85 0.13
CA MET A 1 17.17 6.38 0.13
C MET A 1 17.55 5.98 1.53
N THR A 2 16.57 5.57 2.35
CA THR A 2 16.86 4.99 3.66
C THR A 2 17.25 3.53 3.46
N TYR A 3 18.36 3.09 4.04
CA TYR A 3 18.76 1.67 4.00
C TYR A 3 17.79 0.78 4.80
N ILE A 4 16.97 1.39 5.65
CA ILE A 4 15.93 0.72 6.41
C ILE A 4 14.75 0.43 5.48
N ALA A 5 14.54 -0.85 5.20
CA ALA A 5 13.35 -1.34 4.52
C ALA A 5 12.12 -1.19 5.43
N LYS A 6 10.96 -0.95 4.84
CA LYS A 6 9.70 -0.92 5.58
C LYS A 6 9.44 -2.31 6.17
N PRO A 7 9.37 -2.48 7.51
CA PRO A 7 9.22 -3.79 8.12
C PRO A 7 7.89 -4.42 7.69
N ARG A 8 7.86 -5.73 7.49
CA ARG A 8 6.62 -6.47 7.21
C ARG A 8 6.05 -7.01 8.51
N LEU A 9 5.43 -6.11 9.29
CA LEU A 9 4.69 -6.49 10.49
C LEU A 9 3.27 -6.88 10.09
N HIS A 10 2.91 -8.14 10.33
CA HIS A 10 1.57 -8.67 10.13
C HIS A 10 1.06 -9.15 11.49
N HIS A 11 -0.08 -8.60 11.91
CA HIS A 11 -0.78 -9.09 13.09
C HIS A 11 -1.94 -9.99 12.63
N PRO A 12 -2.17 -11.16 13.25
CA PRO A 12 -3.17 -12.13 12.80
C PRO A 12 -4.61 -11.60 12.81
N THR A 13 -4.90 -10.55 13.56
CA THR A 13 -6.24 -9.92 13.61
C THR A 13 -6.41 -8.71 12.68
N LEU A 14 -5.49 -8.50 11.73
CA LEU A 14 -5.63 -7.42 10.76
C LEU A 14 -6.86 -7.65 9.87
N THR A 15 -7.59 -6.57 9.60
CA THR A 15 -8.74 -6.60 8.69
C THR A 15 -8.26 -6.77 7.26
N CYS A 16 -8.81 -7.76 6.57
CA CYS A 16 -8.58 -7.98 5.15
C CYS A 16 -9.84 -7.55 4.36
N ASN A 17 -9.66 -7.14 3.12
CA ASN A 17 -10.75 -6.82 2.21
C ASN A 17 -11.32 -8.10 1.56
N ALA A 18 -12.29 -7.99 0.65
CA ALA A 18 -12.92 -9.16 0.03
C ALA A 18 -11.94 -10.00 -0.81
N LEU A 19 -10.87 -9.36 -1.30
CA LEU A 19 -9.76 -10.03 -2.01
C LEU A 19 -8.72 -10.67 -1.08
N GLY A 20 -8.90 -10.56 0.25
CA GLY A 20 -7.96 -11.11 1.22
C GLY A 20 -6.67 -10.30 1.37
N TYR A 21 -6.66 -9.03 0.94
CA TYR A 21 -5.55 -8.10 1.13
C TYR A 21 -5.77 -7.22 2.37
N THR A 22 -4.69 -6.95 3.10
CA THR A 22 -4.67 -5.96 4.18
C THR A 22 -4.38 -4.56 3.62
N ARG A 23 -4.74 -3.51 4.37
CA ARG A 23 -4.37 -2.12 4.02
C ARG A 23 -2.86 -1.97 3.76
N ARG A 24 -2.01 -2.76 4.43
CA ARG A 24 -0.56 -2.72 4.28
C ARG A 24 -0.07 -3.26 2.94
N ASP A 25 -0.82 -4.15 2.30
CA ASP A 25 -0.51 -4.68 0.97
C ASP A 25 -0.68 -3.62 -0.12
N TYR A 26 -1.47 -2.59 0.16
CA TYR A 26 -1.67 -1.43 -0.71
C TYR A 26 -0.59 -0.35 -0.50
N GLU A 27 0.29 -0.47 0.50
CA GLU A 27 1.33 0.51 0.77
C GLU A 27 2.56 0.33 -0.14
N GLY A 28 3.18 1.43 -0.56
CA GLY A 28 4.42 1.43 -1.34
C GLY A 28 5.68 1.59 -0.49
N LYS A 29 6.74 2.11 -1.12
CA LYS A 29 8.04 2.38 -0.49
C LYS A 29 7.91 3.48 0.57
N VAL A 30 8.93 3.57 1.43
CA VAL A 30 9.05 4.68 2.38
C VAL A 30 9.20 5.99 1.60
N SER A 31 8.43 7.00 1.98
CA SER A 31 8.45 8.32 1.36
C SER A 31 9.84 8.95 1.43
N THR A 32 10.27 9.56 0.33
CA THR A 32 11.51 10.36 0.28
C THR A 32 11.21 11.85 0.30
N LEU A 33 9.97 12.23 0.57
CA LEU A 33 9.52 13.60 0.68
C LEU A 33 9.87 14.20 2.04
N CYS A 34 9.70 15.51 2.16
CA CYS A 34 9.92 16.22 3.41
C CYS A 34 9.04 15.65 4.54
N ALA A 35 9.51 15.67 5.78
CA ALA A 35 8.71 15.26 6.92
C ALA A 35 7.43 16.10 7.00
N GLY A 36 6.27 15.43 7.08
CA GLY A 36 4.97 16.11 7.08
C GLY A 36 4.50 16.60 5.70
N CYS A 37 5.04 16.07 4.61
CA CYS A 37 4.59 16.44 3.26
C CYS A 37 3.14 15.99 3.02
N GLY A 38 2.31 16.87 2.45
CA GLY A 38 0.92 16.55 2.12
C GLY A 38 0.74 15.43 1.08
N HIS A 39 1.77 15.10 0.30
CA HIS A 39 1.69 13.94 -0.60
C HIS A 39 1.60 12.61 0.15
N ASP A 40 2.07 12.56 1.40
CA ASP A 40 1.95 11.35 2.23
C ASP A 40 0.50 11.15 2.68
N SER A 41 -0.23 12.22 2.99
CA SER A 41 -1.66 12.13 3.33
C SER A 41 -2.50 11.79 2.10
N ILE A 42 -2.18 12.33 0.92
CA ILE A 42 -2.81 11.95 -0.35
C ILE A 42 -2.56 10.47 -0.65
N SER A 43 -1.32 10.00 -0.49
CA SER A 43 -0.98 8.58 -0.69
C SER A 43 -1.77 7.68 0.26
N ALA A 44 -1.87 8.05 1.55
CA ALA A 44 -2.64 7.32 2.54
C ALA A 44 -4.14 7.25 2.20
N ALA A 45 -4.71 8.34 1.69
CA ALA A 45 -6.10 8.38 1.25
C ALA A 45 -6.35 7.45 0.03
N ILE A 46 -5.44 7.46 -0.95
CA ILE A 46 -5.52 6.55 -2.12
C ILE A 46 -5.44 5.08 -1.67
N ILE A 47 -4.53 4.76 -0.76
CA ILE A 47 -4.36 3.41 -0.19
C ILE A 47 -5.66 2.95 0.46
N GLN A 48 -6.28 3.80 1.28
CA GLN A 48 -7.54 3.49 1.95
C GLN A 48 -8.66 3.24 0.94
N ALA A 49 -8.82 4.14 -0.04
CA ALA A 49 -9.86 4.02 -1.05
C ALA A 49 -9.70 2.75 -1.90
N CYS A 50 -8.48 2.42 -2.33
CA CYS A 50 -8.24 1.20 -3.11
C CYS A 50 -8.46 -0.09 -2.30
N TRP A 51 -8.18 -0.05 -0.99
CA TRP A 51 -8.44 -1.18 -0.10
C TRP A 51 -9.94 -1.39 0.14
N GLU A 52 -10.70 -0.32 0.38
CA GLU A 52 -12.16 -0.35 0.55
C GLU A 52 -12.92 -0.75 -0.71
N LEU A 53 -12.38 -0.41 -1.89
CA LEU A 53 -12.99 -0.72 -3.19
C LEU A 53 -12.56 -2.08 -3.77
N ASP A 54 -11.83 -2.91 -3.01
CA ASP A 54 -11.36 -4.22 -3.46
C ASP A 54 -10.60 -4.15 -4.80
N ILE A 55 -9.76 -3.12 -4.99
CA ILE A 55 -9.02 -2.93 -6.24
C ILE A 55 -7.74 -3.75 -6.20
N GLU A 56 -7.51 -4.59 -7.19
CA GLU A 56 -6.26 -5.33 -7.33
C GLU A 56 -5.09 -4.39 -7.67
N PRO A 57 -4.04 -4.28 -6.84
CA PRO A 57 -2.97 -3.30 -7.05
C PRO A 57 -2.22 -3.46 -8.37
N HIS A 58 -2.09 -4.70 -8.87
CA HIS A 58 -1.40 -5.00 -10.13
C HIS A 58 -2.20 -4.60 -11.39
N ARG A 59 -3.48 -4.23 -11.23
CA ARG A 59 -4.35 -3.79 -12.33
C ARG A 59 -4.47 -2.27 -12.42
N VAL A 60 -3.80 -1.53 -11.53
CA VAL A 60 -3.85 -0.07 -11.49
C VAL A 60 -2.62 0.50 -12.18
N ALA A 61 -2.85 1.31 -13.21
CA ALA A 61 -1.82 2.14 -13.81
C ALA A 61 -1.67 3.44 -13.00
N LYS A 62 -0.44 3.74 -12.59
CA LYS A 62 -0.10 4.98 -11.86
C LYS A 62 0.67 5.89 -12.80
N LEU A 63 0.12 7.07 -13.07
CA LEU A 63 0.72 8.06 -13.95
C LEU A 63 0.91 9.36 -13.16
N SER A 64 2.03 10.03 -13.41
CA SER A 64 2.29 11.34 -12.81
C SER A 64 3.11 12.23 -13.73
N GLY A 65 2.98 13.55 -13.55
CA GLY A 65 3.78 14.57 -14.22
C GLY A 65 5.18 14.73 -13.61
N ILE A 66 5.72 15.94 -13.64
CA ILE A 66 7.04 16.29 -13.06
C ILE A 66 6.84 17.13 -11.80
N GLY A 67 7.52 16.78 -10.70
CA GLY A 67 7.49 17.57 -9.47
C GLY A 67 7.81 16.77 -8.20
N CYS A 68 7.57 17.33 -7.02
CA CYS A 68 7.62 16.55 -5.78
C CYS A 68 6.49 15.51 -5.72
N SER A 69 5.32 15.86 -6.26
CA SER A 69 4.18 14.96 -6.47
C SER A 69 4.49 13.80 -7.42
N SER A 70 5.49 13.93 -8.30
CA SER A 70 5.82 12.87 -9.27
C SER A 70 6.38 11.60 -8.66
N LYS A 71 6.76 11.66 -7.39
CA LYS A 71 7.25 10.51 -6.62
C LYS A 71 6.12 9.77 -5.90
N THR A 72 4.94 10.39 -5.77
CA THR A 72 3.77 9.79 -5.11
C THR A 72 3.44 8.38 -5.63
N PRO A 73 3.52 8.07 -6.95
CA PRO A 73 3.31 6.71 -7.45
C PRO A 73 4.17 5.61 -6.83
N ASP A 74 5.34 5.92 -6.26
CA ASP A 74 6.20 4.95 -5.57
C ASP A 74 5.71 4.59 -4.14
N TYR A 75 4.84 5.41 -3.55
CA TYR A 75 4.46 5.34 -2.14
C TYR A 75 3.12 4.62 -1.89
N PHE A 76 2.36 4.32 -2.95
CA PHE A 76 1.11 3.56 -2.88
C PHE A 76 1.04 2.49 -3.98
N LEU A 77 0.22 1.46 -3.74
CA LEU A 77 -0.01 0.31 -4.62
C LEU A 77 1.32 -0.28 -5.11
N GLY A 78 2.13 -0.77 -4.17
CA GLY A 78 3.42 -1.40 -4.48
C GLY A 78 3.25 -2.63 -5.38
N PRO A 79 4.29 -3.05 -6.13
CA PRO A 79 4.22 -4.24 -6.96
C PRO A 79 3.88 -5.47 -6.10
N SER A 80 2.69 -6.02 -6.30
CA SER A 80 2.13 -7.17 -5.56
C SER A 80 2.81 -8.50 -5.93
N ARG A 81 4.12 -8.51 -6.18
CA ARG A 81 4.90 -9.71 -6.54
C ARG A 81 5.63 -10.35 -5.37
N THR A 82 5.41 -9.87 -4.15
CA THR A 82 5.63 -10.70 -2.97
C THR A 82 4.26 -11.10 -2.50
N ALA A 83 3.88 -12.36 -2.72
CA ALA A 83 2.73 -12.96 -2.06
C ALA A 83 2.84 -12.66 -0.56
N SER A 84 2.12 -11.65 -0.07
CA SER A 84 1.35 -11.90 1.14
C SER A 84 0.44 -13.02 0.70
N THR A 85 0.64 -14.20 1.29
CA THR A 85 -0.38 -15.24 1.27
C THR A 85 -1.69 -14.51 1.53
N PRO A 86 -2.69 -14.59 0.63
CA PRO A 86 -3.99 -13.99 0.93
C PRO A 86 -4.38 -14.45 2.33
N CYS A 87 -5.08 -13.62 3.10
CA CYS A 87 -5.45 -13.91 4.48
C CYS A 87 -6.30 -15.20 4.68
N THR A 88 -6.37 -16.09 3.69
CA THR A 88 -7.05 -17.39 3.71
C THR A 88 -6.53 -18.32 4.80
N ASP A 89 -5.27 -18.19 5.24
CA ASP A 89 -4.68 -19.12 6.23
C ASP A 89 -4.56 -18.53 7.65
N ALA A 90 -4.87 -17.24 7.85
CA ALA A 90 -4.64 -16.56 9.13
C ALA A 90 -5.86 -15.79 9.70
N CYS A 91 -6.97 -15.70 8.95
CA CYS A 91 -8.19 -15.05 9.43
C CYS A 91 -9.16 -16.08 10.03
N PRO A 92 -9.47 -16.05 11.34
CA PRO A 92 -10.47 -16.95 11.94
C PRO A 92 -11.93 -16.56 11.60
N ARG A 93 -12.16 -15.83 10.51
CA ARG A 93 -13.46 -15.25 10.12
C ARG A 93 -13.88 -15.51 8.67
N CYS A 94 -13.17 -16.37 7.93
CA CYS A 94 -13.73 -17.07 6.78
C CYS A 94 -14.26 -18.44 7.21
#